data_AF-K1YP73-F1
#
_entry.id   AF-K1YP73-F1
#
_cell.length_a   1.000
_cell.length_b   1.000
_cell.length_c   1.000
_cell.angle_alpha   90.00
_cell.angle_beta   90.00
_cell.angle_gamma   90.00
#
_symmetry.space_group_name_H-M   'P 1'
#
loop_
_entity.id
_entity.type
_entity.pdbx_description
1 polymer ?
#
loop_
_entity_poly.entity_id
_entity_poly.type
_entity_poly.pdbx_seq_one_letter_code
_entity_poly.pdbx_strand_id
1 'polypeptide(L)' 'MQRFFFPHLSLGKDIDISDTSFVHQVSRVLRASIGEDIVLFNGDGWEYVYKIHSITKKGIGLS' A
#
# COMPACT_ATOMS: atom_id res chain seq x y z
N MET A 1 4.87 -5.70 -9.85
CA MET A 1 3.86 -5.74 -8.78
C MET A 1 4.58 -5.96 -7.45
N GLN A 2 4.56 -4.98 -6.56
CA GLN A 2 5.33 -4.98 -5.30
C GLN A 2 4.47 -5.48 -4.13
N ARG A 3 5.08 -6.19 -3.17
CA ARG A 3 4.38 -6.84 -2.05
C ARG A 3 4.80 -6.21 -0.73
N PHE A 4 3.84 -5.93 0.15
CA PHE A 4 4.07 -5.33 1.45
C PHE A 4 3.36 -6.09 2.56
N PHE A 5 4.08 -6.32 3.65
CA PHE A 5 3.59 -7.04 4.81
C PHE A 5 3.02 -6.08 5.86
N PHE A 6 1.76 -6.30 6.25
CA PHE A 6 1.07 -5.53 7.27
C PHE A 6 0.35 -6.47 8.26
N PRO A 7 0.98 -6.81 9.40
CA PRO A 7 0.45 -7.82 10.33
C PRO A 7 -0.80 -7.40 11.11
N HIS A 8 -1.08 -6.10 11.23
CA HIS A 8 -2.15 -5.56 12.07
C HIS A 8 -3.13 -4.64 11.32
N LEU A 9 -3.08 -4.65 9.99
CA LEU A 9 -3.95 -3.80 9.18
C LEU A 9 -5.22 -4.56 8.83
N SER A 10 -6.38 -4.00 9.16
CA SER A 10 -7.66 -4.48 8.64
C SER A 10 -7.73 -4.13 7.16
N LEU A 11 -7.52 -5.14 6.31
CA LEU A 11 -7.54 -5.01 4.85
C LEU A 11 -8.99 -4.84 4.37
N GLY A 12 -9.43 -3.58 4.26
CA GLY A 12 -10.76 -3.19 3.78
C GLY A 12 -10.75 -2.73 2.31
N LYS A 13 -11.90 -2.27 1.80
CA LYS A 13 -12.04 -1.85 0.39
C LYS A 13 -11.21 -0.61 0.04
N ASP A 14 -11.16 0.36 0.94
CA ASP A 14 -10.36 1.58 0.80
C ASP A 14 -9.49 1.73 2.04
N ILE A 15 -8.19 1.95 1.85
CA ILE A 15 -7.21 2.03 2.93
C ILE A 15 -6.31 3.24 2.70
N ASP A 16 -6.12 4.03 3.76
CA ASP A 16 -5.08 5.06 3.80
C ASP A 16 -3.97 4.60 4.75
N ILE A 17 -2.77 4.42 4.22
CA ILE A 17 -1.59 4.02 5.00
C ILE A 17 -0.71 5.25 5.18
N SER A 18 -0.68 5.76 6.41
CA SER A 18 0.15 6.89 6.83
C SER A 18 1.51 6.48 7.42
N ASP A 19 1.89 5.20 7.31
CA ASP A 19 3.18 4.70 7.79
C ASP A 19 4.32 5.36 7.00
N THR A 20 5.25 6.00 7.70
CA THR A 20 6.32 6.79 7.07
C THR A 20 7.29 5.93 6.28
N SER A 21 7.54 4.68 6.71
CA SER A 21 8.42 3.75 6.02
C SER A 21 7.77 3.28 4.72
N PHE A 22 6.47 2.95 4.77
CA PHE A 22 5.68 2.59 3.60
C PHE A 22 5.58 3.74 2.61
N VAL A 23 5.19 4.94 3.06
CA VAL A 23 5.11 6.15 2.22
C VAL A 23 6.47 6.42 1.56
N HIS A 24 7.57 6.32 2.30
CA HIS A 24 8.91 6.48 1.75
C HIS A 24 9.22 5.41 0.69
N GLN A 25 8.94 4.15 0.98
CA GLN A 25 9.23 3.03 0.08
C GLN A 25 8.42 3.14 -1.22
N VAL A 26 7.13 3.41 -1.13
CA VAL A 26 6.23 3.56 -2.29
C VAL A 26 6.60 4.79 -3.12
N SER A 27 6.72 5.97 -2.50
CA SER A 27 6.84 7.24 -3.24
C SER A 27 8.26 7.60 -3.68
N ARG A 28 9.30 7.25 -2.91
CA ARG A 28 10.69 7.71 -3.16
C ARG A 28 11.58 6.60 -3.69
N VAL A 29 11.45 5.40 -3.14
CA VAL A 29 12.29 4.26 -3.52
C VAL A 29 11.76 3.62 -4.79
N LEU A 30 10.51 3.17 -4.75
CA LEU A 30 9.85 2.51 -5.87
C LEU A 30 9.34 3.51 -6.91
N ARG A 31 9.08 4.76 -6.49
CA ARG A 31 8.52 5.83 -7.35
C ARG A 31 7.24 5.36 -8.05
N ALA A 32 6.40 4.64 -7.32
CA ALA A 32 5.14 4.14 -7.82
C ALA A 32 4.24 5.30 -8.27
N SER A 33 3.44 5.05 -9.29
CA SER A 33 2.48 6.01 -9.83
C SER A 33 1.06 5.70 -9.39
N ILE A 34 0.20 6.73 -9.39
CA ILE A 34 -1.25 6.52 -9.27
C ILE A 34 -1.72 5.62 -10.42
N GLY A 35 -2.52 4.62 -10.11
CA GLY A 35 -3.02 3.60 -11.04
C GLY A 35 -2.23 2.29 -11.02
N GLU A 36 -1.06 2.24 -10.37
CA GLU A 36 -0.28 1.01 -10.21
C GLU A 36 -0.88 0.07 -9.15
N ASP A 37 -0.67 -1.22 -9.36
CA ASP A 37 -1.13 -2.27 -8.46
C ASP A 37 -0.04 -2.67 -7.46
N ILE A 38 -0.43 -2.78 -6.19
CA ILE A 38 0.39 -3.31 -5.10
C ILE A 38 -0.33 -4.42 -4.37
N VAL A 39 0.44 -5.29 -3.73
CA VAL A 39 -0.10 -6.40 -2.94
C VAL A 39 0.15 -6.12 -1.48
N LEU A 40 -0.91 -6.15 -0.68
CA LEU A 40 -0.83 -6.18 0.77
C LEU A 40 -1.12 -7.60 1.26
N PHE A 41 -0.40 -8.04 2.28
CA PHE A 41 -0.66 -9.32 2.94
C PHE A 41 -0.35 -9.21 4.43
N ASN A 42 -1.08 -9.96 5.26
CA ASN A 42 -0.99 -9.92 6.73
C ASN A 42 -0.52 -11.26 7.34
N GLY A 43 -0.28 -12.28 6.51
CA GLY A 43 0.12 -13.63 6.96
C GLY A 43 -1.03 -14.61 7.17
N ASP A 44 -2.27 -14.26 6.80
CA ASP A 44 -3.43 -15.16 6.82
C ASP A 44 -3.48 -16.17 5.66
N GLY A 45 -2.47 -16.15 4.78
CA GLY A 45 -2.36 -16.98 3.59
C GLY A 45 -3.00 -16.36 2.34
N TRP A 46 -3.58 -15.16 2.45
CA TRP A 46 -4.18 -14.42 1.35
C TRP A 46 -3.33 -13.23 0.92
N GLU A 47 -3.45 -12.90 -0.37
CA GLU A 47 -2.81 -11.74 -1.00
C GLU A 47 -3.90 -10.81 -1.50
N TYR A 48 -3.81 -9.53 -1.12
CA TYR A 48 -4.80 -8.53 -1.44
C TYR A 48 -4.21 -7.52 -2.41
N VAL A 49 -4.74 -7.49 -3.63
CA VAL A 49 -4.31 -6.56 -4.67
C VAL A 49 -5.09 -5.25 -4.50
N TYR A 50 -4.36 -4.14 -4.41
CA TYR A 50 -4.90 -2.79 -4.36
C TYR A 50 -4.32 -1.95 -5.48
N LYS A 51 -5.10 -0.97 -5.95
CA LYS A 51 -4.64 0.06 -6.85
C LYS A 51 -4.33 1.33 -6.07
N ILE A 52 -3.18 1.93 -6.35
CA ILE A 52 -2.82 3.23 -5.75
C ILE A 52 -3.72 4.30 -6.37
N HIS A 53 -4.58 4.93 -5.58
CA HIS A 53 -5.42 6.05 -6.03
C HIS A 53 -4.92 7.41 -5.51
N SER A 54 -4.04 7.44 -4.50
CA SER A 54 -3.48 8.67 -3.93
C SER A 54 -2.06 8.47 -3.42
N ILE A 55 -1.17 9.43 -3.70
CA ILE A 55 0.18 9.48 -3.15
C ILE A 55 0.40 10.88 -2.58
N THR A 56 0.57 10.98 -1.26
CA THR A 56 0.89 12.23 -0.58
C THR A 56 2.17 12.08 0.23
N LYS A 57 2.71 13.21 0.74
CA LYS A 57 3.84 13.17 1.67
C LYS A 57 3.50 12.50 3.01
N LYS A 58 2.21 12.36 3.35
CA LYS A 58 1.75 11.89 4.66
C LYS A 58 1.08 10.52 4.62
N GLY A 59 0.77 9.99 3.43
CA GLY A 59 0.01 8.77 3.29
C GLY A 59 -0.15 8.34 1.83
N ILE A 60 -0.46 7.06 1.65
CA ILE A 60 -0.79 6.43 0.38
C ILE A 60 -2.21 5.89 0.47
N GLY A 61 -3.07 6.27 -0.47
CA GLY A 61 -4.44 5.77 -0.58
C GLY A 61 -4.53 4.61 -1.58
N LEU A 62 -5.22 3.55 -1.15
CA LEU A 62 -5.35 2.26 -1.83
C LEU A 62 -6.82 1.84 -1.94
N SER A 63 -7.23 1.34 -3.12
CA SER A 63 -8.61 0.89 -3.40
C SER A 63 -8.69 -0.33 -4.33
#